data_AF-A0A2E8DPR2-F1
#
_entry.id   AF-A0A2E8DPR2-F1
#
_cell.length_a   1.000
_cell.length_b   1.000
_cell.length_c   1.000
_cell.angle_alpha   90.00
_cell.angle_beta   90.00
_cell.angle_gamma   90.00
#
_symmetry.space_group_name_H-M   'P 1'
#
loop_
_entity.id
_entity.type
_entity.pdbx_description
1 polymer ?
#
loop_
_entity_poly.entity_id
_entity_poly.type
_entity_poly.pdbx_seq_one_letter_code
_entity_poly.pdbx_strand_id
1 'polypeptide(L)'
;MGIWLLDEKTSNKVKDVSDNDNHGEIQGAKWAKGKFGSALKFNGKTDRVVIPNSDSLYAKKVWTITSWIFVNESEVGFGHILGKRNDWENNTNYAFRTDGKGINNNSFPVILNRYCDSCFHKIFYITAMSMFNPADALTNIELAVES
;
A
#
# COMPACT_ATOMS: atom_id res chain seq x y z
N MET A 1 -1.87 -6.57 12.34
CA MET A 1 -2.73 -6.02 11.27
C MET A 1 -2.84 -4.52 11.50
N GLY A 2 -3.11 -3.73 10.46
CA GLY A 2 -3.45 -2.31 10.63
C GLY A 2 -4.50 -1.90 9.62
N ILE A 3 -5.43 -1.03 10.04
CA ILE A 3 -6.51 -0.52 9.21
C ILE A 3 -6.56 1.00 9.39
N TRP A 4 -6.27 1.73 8.33
CA TRP A 4 -6.30 3.20 8.33
C TRP A 4 -7.33 3.69 7.30
N LEU A 5 -8.42 4.30 7.79
CA LEU A 5 -9.50 4.77 6.93
C LEU A 5 -9.23 6.17 6.33
N LEU A 6 -8.36 6.96 6.97
CA LEU A 6 -7.98 8.31 6.54
C LEU A 6 -9.19 9.28 6.49
N ASP A 7 -10.00 9.28 7.56
CA ASP A 7 -11.22 10.09 7.69
C ASP A 7 -11.12 11.20 8.76
N GLU A 8 -9.93 11.43 9.32
CA GLU A 8 -9.71 12.37 10.42
C GLU A 8 -9.70 13.85 9.98
N LYS A 9 -9.46 14.14 8.68
CA LYS A 9 -9.59 15.44 7.96
C LYS A 9 -8.72 16.61 8.42
N THR A 10 -8.41 16.74 9.71
CA THR A 10 -7.67 17.86 10.29
C THR A 10 -6.60 17.42 11.30
N SER A 11 -6.55 16.14 11.64
CA SER A 11 -5.54 15.58 12.54
C SER A 11 -4.18 15.48 11.83
N ASN A 12 -3.09 15.60 12.58
CA ASN A 12 -1.74 15.23 12.14
C ASN A 12 -1.43 13.75 12.40
N LYS A 13 -2.42 12.96 12.80
CA LYS A 13 -2.35 11.51 13.01
C LYS A 13 -3.35 10.78 12.14
N VAL A 14 -2.95 9.60 11.66
CA VAL A 14 -3.87 8.62 11.09
C VAL A 14 -4.15 7.55 12.13
N LYS A 15 -5.43 7.29 12.40
CA LYS A 15 -5.83 6.32 13.41
C LYS A 15 -5.83 4.92 12.79
N ASP A 16 -5.18 3.99 13.49
CA ASP A 16 -5.42 2.57 13.26
C ASP A 16 -6.73 2.20 13.96
N VAL A 17 -7.73 1.76 13.19
CA VAL A 17 -9.02 1.31 13.71
C VAL A 17 -9.04 -0.19 14.01
N SER A 18 -7.93 -0.89 13.80
CA SER A 18 -7.75 -2.25 14.31
C SER A 18 -7.41 -2.25 15.80
N ASP A 19 -7.41 -3.43 16.42
CA ASP A 19 -7.08 -3.62 17.83
C ASP A 19 -5.56 -3.56 18.14
N ASN A 20 -4.73 -3.13 17.18
CA ASN A 20 -3.26 -3.17 17.30
C ASN A 20 -2.60 -1.81 17.57
N ASP A 21 -3.38 -0.72 17.64
CA ASP A 21 -2.91 0.62 17.99
C ASP A 21 -1.74 1.14 17.13
N ASN A 22 -1.66 0.74 15.86
CA ASN A 22 -0.59 1.17 14.94
C ASN A 22 -0.86 2.56 14.36
N HIS A 23 -1.11 3.55 15.22
CA HIS A 23 -1.37 4.92 14.78
C HIS A 23 -0.17 5.49 14.04
N GLY A 24 -0.43 6.25 12.97
CA GLY A 24 0.61 6.89 12.17
C GLY A 24 0.66 8.39 12.39
N GLU A 25 1.84 8.98 12.24
CA GLU A 25 2.05 10.42 12.24
C GLU A 25 2.20 10.93 10.80
N ILE A 26 1.48 11.99 10.46
CA ILE A 26 1.55 12.63 9.15
C ILE A 26 2.71 13.62 9.14
N GLN A 27 3.65 13.43 8.20
CA GLN A 27 4.77 14.32 7.97
C GLN A 27 4.63 14.95 6.58
N GLY A 28 4.22 16.23 6.53
CA GLY A 28 4.11 17.04 5.31
C GLY A 28 2.86 16.82 4.44
N ALA A 29 2.31 15.61 4.42
CA ALA A 29 1.13 15.29 3.60
C ALA A 29 -0.10 16.10 4.02
N LYS A 30 -1.00 16.36 3.05
CA LYS A 30 -2.21 17.16 3.26
C LYS A 30 -3.46 16.34 3.04
N TRP A 31 -4.52 16.63 3.80
CA TRP A 31 -5.83 16.04 3.58
C TRP A 31 -6.41 16.49 2.23
N ALA A 32 -7.05 15.55 1.53
CA ALA A 32 -7.70 15.74 0.25
C ALA A 32 -8.96 14.86 0.15
N LYS A 33 -9.72 15.01 -0.92
CA LYS A 33 -10.87 14.13 -1.21
C LYS A 33 -10.36 12.74 -1.63
N GLY A 34 -10.84 11.71 -0.94
CA GLY A 34 -10.50 10.32 -1.22
C GLY A 34 -11.47 9.64 -2.18
N LYS A 35 -11.24 8.35 -2.45
CA LYS A 35 -12.21 7.49 -3.14
C LYS A 35 -13.49 7.38 -2.32
N PHE A 36 -13.32 7.22 -1.02
CA PHE A 36 -14.34 7.31 0.01
C PHE A 36 -13.87 8.38 1.00
N GLY A 37 -14.77 9.24 1.46
CA GLY A 37 -14.45 10.26 2.46
C GLY A 37 -13.24 11.12 2.10
N SER A 38 -12.21 11.09 2.94
CA SER A 38 -10.94 11.77 2.72
C SER A 38 -9.77 10.82 2.41
N ALA A 39 -8.66 11.41 1.99
CA ALA A 39 -7.39 10.74 1.77
C ALA A 39 -6.24 11.69 2.09
N LEU A 40 -5.02 11.18 2.07
CA LEU A 40 -3.81 12.00 2.13
C LEU A 40 -3.24 12.19 0.72
N LYS A 41 -2.93 13.43 0.38
CA LYS A 41 -2.19 13.83 -0.81
C LYS A 41 -0.73 14.07 -0.45
N PHE A 42 0.14 13.38 -1.15
CA PHE A 42 1.59 13.41 -0.98
C PHE A 42 2.25 14.20 -2.13
N ASN A 43 3.37 14.84 -1.85
CA ASN A 43 4.16 15.60 -2.84
C ASN A 43 5.13 14.75 -3.68
N GLY A 44 5.24 13.44 -3.42
CA GLY A 44 6.16 12.52 -4.13
C GLY A 44 7.65 12.69 -3.79
N LYS A 45 8.01 13.50 -2.80
CA LYS A 45 9.41 13.80 -2.45
C LYS A 45 9.74 13.50 -0.99
N THR A 46 9.00 14.11 -0.07
CA THR A 46 9.32 14.09 1.36
C THR A 46 8.14 13.69 2.22
N ASP A 47 6.93 13.85 1.69
CA ASP A 47 5.72 13.60 2.45
C ASP A 47 5.56 12.11 2.72
N ARG A 48 5.20 11.77 3.96
CA ARG A 48 5.00 10.38 4.38
C ARG A 48 4.11 10.31 5.61
N VAL A 49 3.59 9.12 5.86
CA VAL A 49 3.05 8.74 7.16
C VAL A 49 4.03 7.79 7.82
N VAL A 50 4.42 8.08 9.05
CA VAL A 50 5.31 7.23 9.84
C VAL A 50 4.50 6.48 10.87
N ILE A 51 4.49 5.15 10.75
CA ILE A 51 3.87 4.26 11.73
C ILE A 51 5.01 3.65 12.57
N PRO A 52 4.97 3.76 13.91
CA PRO A 52 5.98 3.16 14.78
C PRO A 52 6.17 1.67 14.52
N ASN A 53 7.39 1.18 14.72
CA ASN A 53 7.68 -0.24 14.56
C ASN A 53 6.85 -1.08 15.54
N SER A 54 6.13 -2.06 15.01
CA SER A 54 5.31 -3.00 15.77
C SER A 54 5.43 -4.40 15.18
N ASP A 55 5.46 -5.40 16.06
CA ASP A 55 5.45 -6.81 15.71
C ASP A 55 4.20 -7.22 14.94
N SER A 56 3.08 -6.53 15.21
CA SER A 56 1.79 -6.75 14.53
C SER A 56 1.82 -6.37 13.05
N LEU A 57 2.83 -5.61 12.62
CA LEU A 57 3.07 -5.19 11.24
C LEU A 57 4.18 -6.02 10.57
N TYR A 58 4.74 -7.02 11.24
CA TYR A 58 5.78 -7.84 10.63
C TYR A 58 5.16 -8.95 9.79
N ALA A 59 5.53 -9.03 8.52
CA ALA A 59 5.10 -10.08 7.61
C ALA A 59 5.81 -11.42 7.95
N LYS A 60 5.29 -12.16 8.94
CA LYS A 60 5.88 -13.44 9.41
C LYS A 60 5.37 -14.67 8.65
N LYS A 61 4.15 -14.63 8.08
CA LYS A 61 3.46 -15.70 7.34
C LYS A 61 2.68 -15.10 6.17
N VAL A 62 1.80 -15.86 5.51
CA VAL A 62 0.84 -15.34 4.52
C VAL A 62 0.17 -14.06 5.03
N TRP A 63 0.26 -13.00 4.23
CA TRP A 63 -0.25 -11.68 4.56
C TRP A 63 -0.93 -11.05 3.34
N THR A 64 -1.76 -10.04 3.59
CA THR A 64 -2.50 -9.32 2.55
C THR A 64 -2.38 -7.82 2.79
N ILE A 65 -2.20 -7.07 1.70
CA ILE A 65 -2.28 -5.60 1.71
C ILE A 65 -3.35 -5.19 0.71
N THR A 66 -4.21 -4.26 1.13
CA THR A 66 -5.24 -3.66 0.28
C THR A 66 -5.28 -2.18 0.51
N SER A 67 -5.32 -1.39 -0.56
CA SER A 67 -5.42 0.06 -0.48
C SER A 67 -6.09 0.64 -1.72
N TRP A 68 -6.67 1.83 -1.55
CA TRP A 68 -7.05 2.69 -2.67
C TRP A 68 -5.98 3.76 -2.85
N ILE A 69 -5.42 3.87 -4.05
CA ILE A 69 -4.44 4.90 -4.37
C ILE A 69 -4.86 5.71 -5.58
N PHE A 70 -4.48 6.98 -5.61
CA PHE A 70 -4.57 7.82 -6.79
C PHE A 70 -3.15 8.24 -7.17
N VAL A 71 -2.70 7.84 -8.35
CA VAL A 71 -1.41 8.26 -8.90
C VAL A 71 -1.70 9.37 -9.89
N ASN A 72 -1.14 10.57 -9.70
CA ASN A 72 -1.38 11.70 -10.62
C ASN A 72 -0.49 11.61 -11.86
N GLU A 73 0.76 11.17 -11.69
CA GLU A 73 1.76 10.99 -12.75
C GLU A 73 2.65 9.83 -12.33
N SER A 74 3.03 8.96 -13.27
CA SER A 74 4.05 7.94 -13.00
C SER A 74 5.39 8.65 -12.83
N GLU A 75 5.94 8.60 -11.61
CA GLU A 75 7.27 9.16 -11.34
C GLU A 75 8.33 8.55 -12.28
N VAL A 76 9.27 9.36 -12.73
CA VAL A 76 10.48 8.88 -13.40
C VAL A 76 11.36 8.23 -12.33
N GLY A 77 11.22 6.92 -12.12
CA GLY A 77 11.96 6.20 -11.07
C GLY A 77 11.09 5.22 -10.30
N PHE A 78 11.12 5.26 -8.96
CA PHE A 78 10.27 4.46 -8.08
C PHE A 78 9.49 5.36 -7.13
N GLY A 79 8.17 5.21 -7.07
CA GLY A 79 7.32 5.88 -6.07
C GLY A 79 6.97 4.94 -4.93
N HIS A 80 7.23 5.32 -3.68
CA HIS A 80 6.86 4.48 -2.53
C HIS A 80 5.40 4.70 -2.15
N ILE A 81 4.59 3.63 -2.17
CA ILE A 81 3.20 3.66 -1.69
C ILE A 81 3.15 3.31 -0.20
N LEU A 82 3.83 2.22 0.17
CA LEU A 82 3.87 1.70 1.53
C LEU A 82 5.11 0.82 1.69
N GLY A 83 5.73 0.81 2.86
CA GLY A 83 6.75 -0.19 3.15
C GLY A 83 7.15 -0.23 4.60
N LYS A 84 7.67 -1.38 5.00
CA LYS A 84 8.35 -1.59 6.27
C LYS A 84 9.82 -1.85 5.99
N ARG A 85 10.65 -0.88 6.35
CA ARG A 85 12.11 -0.88 6.16
C ARG A 85 12.79 -0.52 7.48
N ASN A 86 14.00 -1.02 7.65
CA ASN A 86 14.94 -0.44 8.60
C ASN A 86 15.72 0.67 7.86
N ASP A 87 15.92 1.81 8.52
CA ASP A 87 16.61 2.96 7.92
C ASP A 87 18.10 2.69 7.63
N TRP A 88 18.67 1.66 8.25
CA TRP A 88 20.13 1.45 8.29
C TRP A 88 20.65 0.27 7.48
N GLU A 89 19.77 -0.62 7.03
CA GLU A 89 20.15 -1.78 6.23
C GLU A 89 19.17 -1.88 5.07
N ASN A 90 19.62 -2.29 3.89
CA ASN A 90 18.75 -2.52 2.74
C ASN A 90 17.73 -3.67 2.94
N ASN A 91 17.49 -4.06 4.20
CA ASN A 91 16.54 -5.06 4.63
C ASN A 91 15.12 -4.46 4.68
N THR A 92 14.37 -4.74 3.62
CA THR A 92 12.96 -4.38 3.47
C THR A 92 12.12 -5.60 3.85
N ASN A 93 11.31 -5.51 4.91
CA ASN A 93 10.40 -6.62 5.25
C ASN A 93 9.32 -6.77 4.17
N TYR A 94 8.76 -5.64 3.74
CA TYR A 94 7.94 -5.53 2.53
C TYR A 94 7.95 -4.09 2.04
N ALA A 95 7.89 -3.90 0.73
CA ALA A 95 7.62 -2.59 0.14
C ALA A 95 6.72 -2.76 -1.08
N PHE A 96 5.80 -1.81 -1.20
CA PHE A 96 4.90 -1.64 -2.31
C PHE A 96 5.27 -0.32 -3.00
N ARG A 97 5.75 -0.42 -4.23
CA ARG A 97 6.32 0.71 -4.97
C ARG A 97 5.78 0.72 -6.39
N THR A 98 5.49 1.89 -6.92
CA THR A 98 5.43 2.10 -8.35
C THR A 98 6.84 2.14 -8.91
N ASP A 99 6.98 1.92 -10.20
CA ASP A 99 8.22 2.13 -10.91
C ASP A 99 7.95 2.74 -12.29
N GLY A 100 8.99 3.25 -12.95
CA GLY A 100 8.88 3.87 -14.27
C GLY A 100 8.64 2.89 -15.42
N LYS A 101 8.61 1.55 -15.18
CA LYS A 101 8.44 0.50 -16.19
C LYS A 101 7.53 -0.68 -15.80
N GLY A 102 6.89 -0.67 -14.65
CA GLY A 102 6.18 -1.81 -14.05
C GLY A 102 7.00 -2.76 -13.16
N ILE A 103 8.34 -2.93 -13.27
CA ILE A 103 9.13 -3.91 -12.49
C ILE A 103 10.65 -3.58 -12.41
N ASN A 104 11.30 -3.76 -11.25
CA ASN A 104 12.49 -4.65 -11.01
C ASN A 104 13.20 -4.44 -9.65
N ASN A 105 13.58 -5.59 -9.06
CA ASN A 105 14.35 -5.89 -7.84
C ASN A 105 13.70 -5.55 -6.48
N ASN A 106 13.24 -6.60 -5.80
CA ASN A 106 12.64 -6.65 -4.45
C ASN A 106 11.39 -5.78 -4.24
N SER A 107 10.79 -5.30 -5.32
CA SER A 107 9.58 -4.50 -5.30
C SER A 107 8.51 -5.26 -6.09
N PHE A 108 7.44 -5.66 -5.41
CA PHE A 108 6.34 -6.38 -6.07
C PHE A 108 5.61 -5.41 -7.01
N PRO A 109 5.50 -5.73 -8.30
CA PRO A 109 4.96 -4.81 -9.29
C PRO A 109 3.49 -4.52 -8.99
N VAL A 110 3.15 -3.23 -8.88
CA VAL A 110 1.76 -2.79 -8.94
C VAL A 110 1.36 -2.83 -10.41
N ILE A 111 0.61 -3.85 -10.83
CA ILE A 111 -0.05 -3.80 -12.13
C ILE A 111 -1.20 -2.81 -12.00
N LEU A 112 -0.92 -1.52 -12.19
CA LEU A 112 -1.94 -0.54 -12.46
C LEU A 112 -2.44 -0.82 -13.87
N ASN A 113 -3.71 -1.19 -13.99
CA ASN A 113 -4.33 -1.36 -15.30
C ASN A 113 -4.20 -0.01 -16.02
N ARG A 114 -3.39 0.04 -17.09
CA ARG A 114 -2.79 1.25 -17.68
C ARG A 114 -3.79 2.18 -18.39
N TYR A 115 -5.06 2.14 -18.01
CA TYR A 115 -6.16 2.81 -18.72
C TYR A 115 -6.52 4.17 -18.14
N CYS A 116 -5.97 4.58 -16.98
CA CYS A 116 -6.27 5.89 -16.42
C CYS A 116 -5.24 6.32 -15.36
N ASP A 117 -4.33 7.22 -15.74
CA ASP A 117 -3.31 7.82 -14.85
C ASP A 117 -3.90 8.92 -13.94
N SER A 118 -5.22 9.05 -13.85
CA SER A 118 -5.90 10.08 -13.05
C SER A 118 -7.18 9.54 -12.42
N CYS A 119 -7.09 8.34 -11.86
CA CYS A 119 -8.16 7.74 -11.08
C CYS A 119 -7.65 6.87 -9.93
N PHE A 120 -8.59 6.53 -9.06
CA PHE A 120 -8.35 5.61 -7.96
C PHE A 120 -8.22 4.17 -8.46
N HIS A 121 -7.14 3.52 -8.05
CA HIS A 121 -6.88 2.10 -8.27
C HIS A 121 -7.02 1.37 -6.94
N LYS A 122 -7.68 0.21 -6.96
CA LYS A 122 -7.65 -0.74 -5.84
C LYS A 122 -6.44 -1.63 -6.02
N ILE A 123 -5.55 -1.59 -5.05
CA ILE A 123 -4.46 -2.55 -4.94
C ILE A 123 -4.92 -3.67 -4.03
N PHE A 124 -4.69 -4.91 -4.46
CA PHE A 124 -4.91 -6.10 -3.66
C PHE A 124 -3.72 -7.05 -3.88
N TYR A 125 -3.07 -7.47 -2.79
CA TYR A 125 -1.93 -8.37 -2.85
C TYR A 125 -1.97 -9.39 -1.72
N ILE A 126 -1.78 -10.67 -2.05
CA ILE A 126 -1.69 -11.79 -1.11
C ILE A 126 -0.34 -12.49 -1.30
N THR A 127 0.38 -12.78 -0.21
CA THR A 127 1.53 -13.69 -0.26
C THR A 127 1.08 -15.13 -0.03
N ALA A 128 0.92 -15.93 -1.08
CA ALA A 128 0.80 -17.39 -0.92
C ALA A 128 2.20 -17.99 -0.70
N MET A 129 2.46 -18.52 0.49
CA MET A 129 3.65 -19.32 0.74
C MET A 129 3.49 -20.64 -0.02
N SER A 130 4.49 -21.02 -0.81
CA SER A 130 4.48 -22.13 -1.78
C SER A 130 3.80 -23.42 -1.27
N MET A 131 2.58 -23.64 -1.73
CA MET A 131 1.99 -24.97 -1.97
C MET A 131 1.17 -24.89 -3.27
N PHE A 132 1.77 -24.38 -4.34
CA PHE A 132 1.21 -24.52 -5.68
C PHE A 132 2.03 -25.58 -6.40
N ASN A 133 1.48 -26.79 -6.48
CA ASN A 133 1.85 -27.70 -7.55
C ASN A 133 1.39 -27.03 -8.86
N PRO A 134 2.25 -26.81 -9.86
CA PRO A 134 1.85 -26.17 -11.12
C PRO A 134 0.74 -26.94 -11.88
N ALA A 135 0.41 -28.17 -11.45
CA ALA A 135 -0.75 -28.93 -11.93
C ALA A 135 -2.10 -28.49 -11.31
N ASP A 136 -2.10 -27.75 -10.20
CA ASP A 136 -3.32 -27.27 -9.51
C ASP A 136 -3.71 -25.84 -9.94
N ALA A 137 -3.01 -25.28 -10.94
CA ALA A 137 -3.22 -23.92 -11.43
C ALA A 137 -4.44 -23.79 -12.36
N LEU A 138 -5.59 -24.34 -11.96
CA LEU A 138 -6.89 -24.03 -12.54
C LEU A 138 -7.98 -24.26 -11.48
N THR A 139 -8.40 -23.19 -10.80
CA THR A 139 -9.80 -22.92 -10.45
C THR A 139 -9.92 -21.53 -9.81
N ASN A 140 -10.35 -20.57 -10.64
CA ASN A 140 -11.19 -19.43 -10.30
C ASN A 140 -10.80 -18.56 -9.08
N ILE A 141 -10.02 -17.51 -9.31
CA ILE A 141 -10.20 -16.27 -8.55
C ILE A 141 -11.40 -15.54 -9.18
N GLU A 142 -12.61 -15.89 -8.76
CA GLU A 142 -13.80 -15.08 -9.04
C GLU A 142 -13.79 -13.86 -8.11
N LEU A 143 -13.47 -12.70 -8.67
CA LEU A 143 -13.75 -11.41 -8.04
C LEU A 143 -15.21 -11.05 -8.31
N ALA A 144 -16.11 -11.48 -7.45
CA ALA A 144 -17.45 -10.89 -7.38
C ALA A 144 -17.31 -9.46 -6.82
N VAL A 145 -17.48 -8.46 -7.70
CA VAL A 145 -17.79 -7.09 -7.29
C VAL A 145 -19.30 -7.01 -7.24
N GLU A 146 -19.90 -7.15 -6.06
CA GLU A 146 -21.32 -6.84 -5.90
C GLU A 146 -21.49 -5.31 -5.95
N SER A 147 -22.46 -4.89 -6.77
CA SER A 147 -22.85 -3.50 -7.03
C SER A 147 -23.63 -2.87 -5.89
#